data_AF-A0A5S4FE00-F1
#
_entry.id   AF-A0A5S4FE00-F1
#
_cell.length_a   1.000
_cell.length_b   1.000
_cell.length_c   1.000
_cell.angle_alpha   90.00
_cell.angle_beta   90.00
_cell.angle_gamma   90.00
#
_symmetry.space_group_name_H-M   'P 1'
#
loop_
_entity.id
_entity.type
_entity.pdbx_description
1 polymer ?
#
loop_
_entity_poly.entity_id
_entity_poly.type
_entity_poly.pdbx_seq_one_letter_code
_entity_poly.pdbx_strand_id
1 'polypeptide(L)'
;MIRELRAARDLRAACGDDDLVMWAGQGLGRGGRAWVLGDAVVVGCPQVSRRDRLAVWGGTSCAVELVRHALAELGATYRPLGDAELVGEVTAKVDGVEESGRFSWMSLTRAPEEPPARQGSGDGASWGSSGDGAGRLGSGGDPGWLGEGAAAEVAALLAADAPHSYAVPGVAGVS
;
A
#
# COMPACT_ATOMS: atom_id res chain seq x y z
N MET A 1 -5.59 24.77 -11.87
CA MET A 1 -5.39 25.37 -10.52
C MET A 1 -5.45 24.24 -9.51
N ILE A 2 -4.49 24.21 -8.58
CA ILE A 2 -4.48 23.22 -7.49
C ILE A 2 -5.57 23.57 -6.48
N ARG A 3 -6.36 22.58 -6.07
CA ARG A 3 -7.40 22.74 -5.06
C ARG A 3 -7.21 21.74 -3.93
N GLU A 4 -7.27 22.21 -2.69
CA GLU A 4 -7.23 21.35 -1.51
C GLU A 4 -8.60 20.67 -1.27
N LEU A 5 -8.58 19.37 -0.99
CA LEU A 5 -9.75 18.56 -0.65
C LEU A 5 -9.79 18.34 0.87
N ARG A 6 -10.92 18.67 1.50
CA ARG A 6 -11.07 18.62 2.97
C ARG A 6 -11.97 17.51 3.47
N ALA A 7 -12.69 16.82 2.58
CA ALA A 7 -13.64 15.79 2.92
C ALA A 7 -13.38 14.49 2.14
N ALA A 8 -13.53 13.35 2.79
CA ALA A 8 -13.35 12.03 2.18
C ALA A 8 -14.25 11.79 0.97
N ARG A 9 -15.47 12.38 0.96
CA ARG A 9 -16.38 12.30 -0.20
C ARG A 9 -15.82 12.98 -1.44
N ASP A 10 -15.15 14.13 -1.26
CA ASP A 10 -14.59 14.91 -2.37
C ASP A 10 -13.31 14.23 -2.89
N LEU A 11 -12.55 13.63 -1.98
CA LEU A 11 -11.40 12.79 -2.32
C LEU A 11 -11.83 11.59 -3.18
N ARG A 12 -12.83 10.82 -2.71
CA ARG A 12 -13.36 9.67 -3.43
C ARG A 12 -13.84 10.02 -4.83
N ALA A 13 -14.56 11.13 -4.96
CA ALA A 13 -15.03 11.61 -6.26
C ALA A 13 -13.88 12.02 -7.20
N ALA A 14 -12.77 12.54 -6.65
CA ALA A 14 -11.62 12.98 -7.44
C ALA A 14 -10.71 11.83 -7.89
N CYS A 15 -10.56 10.77 -7.08
CA CYS A 15 -9.67 9.64 -7.39
C CYS A 15 -10.39 8.37 -7.89
N GLY A 16 -11.71 8.44 -8.14
CA GLY A 16 -12.47 7.28 -8.59
C GLY A 16 -12.47 6.12 -7.58
N ASP A 17 -12.36 6.43 -6.29
CA ASP A 17 -12.25 5.45 -5.20
C ASP A 17 -10.98 4.58 -5.21
N ASP A 18 -9.87 5.11 -5.72
CA ASP A 18 -8.56 4.44 -5.64
C ASP A 18 -8.18 4.03 -4.20
N ASP A 19 -7.86 2.74 -4.02
CA ASP A 19 -7.61 2.14 -2.70
C ASP A 19 -6.46 2.82 -1.94
N LEU A 20 -5.36 3.14 -2.64
CA LEU A 20 -4.16 3.71 -2.02
C LEU A 20 -4.43 5.14 -1.56
N VAL A 21 -5.07 5.95 -2.43
CA VAL A 21 -5.47 7.32 -2.11
C VAL A 21 -6.48 7.36 -0.97
N MET A 22 -7.47 6.47 -0.98
CA MET A 22 -8.49 6.41 0.06
C MET A 22 -7.94 5.91 1.39
N TRP A 23 -6.99 4.97 1.37
CA TRP A 23 -6.25 4.54 2.55
C TRP A 23 -5.43 5.68 3.17
N ALA A 24 -4.63 6.39 2.37
CA ALA A 24 -3.87 7.55 2.85
C ALA A 24 -4.80 8.69 3.33
N GLY A 25 -5.98 8.81 2.71
CA GLY A 25 -7.01 9.79 3.04
C GLY A 25 -7.70 9.62 4.39
N GLN A 26 -7.52 8.47 5.07
CA GLN A 26 -8.11 8.25 6.41
C GLN A 26 -7.61 9.25 7.46
N GLY A 27 -6.42 9.84 7.24
CA GLY A 27 -5.84 10.88 8.08
C GLY A 27 -6.30 12.31 7.76
N LEU A 28 -7.22 12.52 6.82
CA LEU A 28 -7.73 13.86 6.48
C LEU A 28 -8.30 14.56 7.74
N GLY A 29 -7.80 15.77 8.02
CA GLY A 29 -8.18 16.53 9.21
C GLY A 29 -7.46 16.10 10.50
N ARG A 30 -6.61 15.06 10.45
CA ARG A 30 -5.75 14.60 11.55
C ARG A 30 -4.27 14.73 11.19
N GLY A 31 -3.91 15.84 10.54
CA GLY A 31 -2.58 16.10 10.01
C GLY A 31 -2.39 15.68 8.54
N GLY A 32 -3.29 14.86 7.97
CA GLY A 32 -3.32 14.58 6.55
C GLY A 32 -3.97 15.70 5.73
N ARG A 33 -3.46 15.92 4.51
CA ARG A 33 -3.93 16.91 3.54
C ARG A 33 -4.02 16.29 2.15
N ALA A 34 -4.95 16.77 1.32
CA ALA A 34 -5.14 16.25 -0.03
C ALA A 34 -5.33 17.39 -1.03
N TRP A 35 -4.84 17.20 -2.25
CA TRP A 35 -4.96 18.16 -3.34
C TRP A 35 -5.32 17.46 -4.65
N VAL A 36 -6.01 18.21 -5.51
CA VAL A 36 -6.37 17.80 -6.87
C VAL A 36 -5.92 18.85 -7.88
N LEU A 37 -5.48 18.38 -9.05
CA LEU A 37 -5.18 19.19 -10.23
C LEU A 37 -5.47 18.34 -11.47
N GLY A 38 -6.35 18.82 -12.34
CA GLY A 38 -6.73 18.06 -13.53
C GLY A 38 -7.28 16.68 -13.16
N ASP A 39 -6.63 15.65 -13.68
CA ASP A 39 -6.90 14.23 -13.46
C ASP A 39 -6.04 13.59 -12.36
N ALA A 40 -5.23 14.36 -11.63
CA ALA A 40 -4.34 13.86 -10.59
C ALA A 40 -4.78 14.26 -9.18
N VAL A 41 -4.46 13.39 -8.23
CA VAL A 41 -4.70 13.55 -6.79
C VAL A 41 -3.43 13.20 -6.02
N VAL A 42 -3.10 14.02 -5.02
CA VAL A 42 -2.03 13.74 -4.06
C VAL A 42 -2.58 13.85 -2.64
N VAL A 43 -2.32 12.84 -1.81
CA VAL A 43 -2.69 12.83 -0.39
C VAL A 43 -1.43 12.67 0.45
N GLY A 44 -1.13 13.70 1.25
CA GLY A 44 -0.10 13.61 2.28
C GLY A 44 -0.68 13.13 3.58
N CYS A 45 -0.04 12.12 4.18
CA CYS A 45 -0.44 11.60 5.49
C CYS A 45 0.80 11.27 6.34
N PRO A 46 0.91 11.81 7.57
CA PRO A 46 2.01 11.50 8.47
C PRO A 46 1.88 10.09 9.05
N GLN A 47 3.01 9.44 9.32
CA GLN A 47 3.12 8.17 10.06
C GLN A 47 2.33 6.97 9.50
N VAL A 48 1.85 7.07 8.27
CA VAL A 48 1.20 5.98 7.55
C VAL A 48 2.25 4.93 7.18
N SER A 49 2.07 3.70 7.68
CA SER A 49 3.08 2.64 7.60
C SER A 49 4.43 3.08 8.20
N ARG A 50 4.38 3.76 9.37
CA ARG A 50 5.54 4.28 10.12
C ARG A 50 6.40 5.30 9.36
N ARG A 51 5.84 5.92 8.30
CA ARG A 51 6.53 6.88 7.44
C ARG A 51 5.57 8.01 7.05
N ASP A 52 6.13 9.16 6.70
CA ASP A 52 5.34 10.24 6.11
C ASP A 52 5.25 10.01 4.59
N ARG A 53 4.02 9.86 4.09
CA ARG A 53 3.75 9.37 2.73
C ARG A 53 2.96 10.40 1.92
N LEU A 54 3.24 10.47 0.62
CA LEU A 54 2.39 11.11 -0.38
C LEU A 54 1.80 10.01 -1.27
N ALA A 55 0.54 9.66 -1.09
CA ALA A 55 -0.16 8.82 -2.07
C ALA A 55 -0.41 9.65 -3.34
N VAL A 56 -0.04 9.10 -4.50
CA VAL A 56 -0.11 9.79 -5.80
C VAL A 56 -0.93 8.94 -6.76
N TRP A 57 -1.88 9.58 -7.44
CA TRP A 57 -2.76 8.95 -8.42
C TRP A 57 -3.09 9.89 -9.57
N GLY A 58 -3.36 9.33 -10.76
CA GLY A 58 -3.82 10.05 -11.94
C GLY A 58 -2.71 10.41 -12.94
N GLY A 59 -2.94 11.44 -13.75
CA GLY A 59 -2.06 11.80 -14.87
C GLY A 59 -0.71 12.40 -14.44
N THR A 60 0.39 11.92 -15.03
CA THR A 60 1.77 12.29 -14.66
C THR A 60 2.01 13.80 -14.64
N SER A 61 1.58 14.53 -15.67
CA SER A 61 1.85 15.97 -15.77
C SER A 61 1.28 16.74 -14.58
N CYS A 62 0.03 16.44 -14.21
CA CYS A 62 -0.62 17.05 -13.05
C CYS A 62 -0.03 16.52 -11.73
N ALA A 63 0.32 15.23 -11.67
CA ALA A 63 0.91 14.60 -10.49
C ALA A 63 2.26 15.23 -10.12
N VAL A 64 3.13 15.52 -11.09
CA VAL A 64 4.42 16.19 -10.85
C VAL A 64 4.22 17.56 -10.19
N GLU A 65 3.28 18.36 -10.70
CA GLU A 65 2.96 19.67 -10.11
C GLU A 65 2.40 19.53 -8.69
N LEU A 66 1.50 18.57 -8.47
CA LEU A 66 0.92 18.31 -7.15
C LEU A 66 1.96 17.82 -6.14
N VAL A 67 2.89 16.95 -6.54
CA VAL A 67 3.94 16.44 -5.65
C VAL A 67 4.88 17.57 -5.25
N ARG A 68 5.30 18.43 -6.18
CA ARG A 68 6.10 19.62 -5.85
C ARG A 68 5.37 20.54 -4.87
N HIS A 69 4.07 20.78 -5.11
CA HIS A 69 3.25 21.58 -4.20
C HIS A 69 3.14 20.93 -2.81
N ALA A 70 2.84 19.64 -2.73
CA ALA A 70 2.69 18.92 -1.47
C ALA A 70 4.01 18.88 -0.67
N LEU A 71 5.16 18.69 -1.32
CA LEU A 71 6.46 18.72 -0.66
C LEU A 71 6.81 20.11 -0.13
N ALA A 72 6.43 21.18 -0.85
CA ALA A 72 6.60 22.54 -0.37
C ALA A 72 5.72 22.85 0.85
N GLU A 73 4.51 22.27 0.91
CA GLU A 73 3.55 22.47 2.00
C GLU A 73 3.82 21.60 3.24
N LEU A 74 4.29 20.36 3.05
CA LEU A 74 4.42 19.35 4.10
C LEU A 74 5.87 19.09 4.52
N GLY A 75 6.83 19.45 3.67
CA GLY A 75 8.25 19.23 3.86
C GLY A 75 8.83 18.12 2.96
N ALA A 76 10.12 18.25 2.65
CA ALA A 76 10.85 17.39 1.72
C ALA A 76 11.05 15.94 2.22
N THR A 77 10.71 15.63 3.46
CA THR A 77 10.85 14.27 4.03
C THR A 77 9.73 13.31 3.63
N TYR A 78 8.63 13.85 3.11
CA TYR A 78 7.49 13.08 2.65
C TYR A 78 7.83 12.28 1.39
N ARG A 79 7.44 10.99 1.36
CA ARG A 79 7.83 10.06 0.30
C ARG A 79 6.66 9.73 -0.63
N PRO A 80 6.76 10.00 -1.94
CA PRO A 80 5.78 9.54 -2.92
C PRO A 80 5.60 8.02 -2.90
N LEU A 81 4.35 7.61 -3.08
CA LEU A 81 3.89 6.22 -3.13
C LEU A 81 2.69 6.17 -4.09
N GLY A 82 2.66 5.18 -4.99
CA GLY A 82 1.70 5.12 -6.08
C GLY A 82 2.01 3.95 -7.00
N ASP A 83 1.31 3.91 -8.14
CA ASP A 83 1.67 3.00 -9.22
C ASP A 83 3.14 3.17 -9.63
N ALA A 84 3.81 2.07 -9.96
CA ALA A 84 5.26 2.05 -10.18
C ALA A 84 5.67 2.89 -11.41
N GLU A 85 4.87 2.87 -12.48
CA GLU A 85 5.17 3.67 -13.67
C GLU A 85 4.98 5.16 -13.38
N LEU A 86 3.85 5.52 -12.76
CA LEU A 86 3.56 6.90 -12.36
C LEU A 86 4.63 7.47 -11.42
N VAL A 87 4.99 6.73 -10.36
CA VAL A 87 6.00 7.18 -9.39
C VAL A 87 7.38 7.26 -10.03
N GLY A 88 7.72 6.34 -10.95
CA GLY A 88 8.95 6.41 -11.73
C GLY A 88 9.04 7.70 -12.55
N GLU A 89 7.97 8.05 -13.27
CA GLU A 89 7.93 9.28 -14.06
C GLU A 89 7.94 10.56 -13.21
N VAL A 90 7.28 10.54 -12.05
CA VAL A 90 7.30 11.66 -11.09
C VAL A 90 8.71 11.85 -10.54
N THR A 91 9.35 10.77 -10.09
CA THR A 91 10.71 10.80 -9.51
C THR A 91 11.72 11.32 -10.53
N ALA A 92 11.58 10.95 -11.81
CA ALA A 92 12.43 11.47 -12.88
C ALA A 92 12.29 12.99 -13.14
N LYS A 93 11.21 13.62 -12.66
CA LYS A 93 10.88 15.03 -12.92
C LYS A 93 10.90 15.91 -11.67
N VAL A 94 11.03 15.35 -10.46
CA VAL A 94 10.99 16.10 -9.19
C VAL A 94 12.33 15.95 -8.48
N ASP A 95 13.09 17.04 -8.40
CA ASP A 95 14.39 17.07 -7.73
C ASP A 95 14.26 16.70 -6.24
N GLY A 96 15.22 15.91 -5.74
CA GLY A 96 15.28 15.49 -4.35
C GLY A 96 14.35 14.34 -3.97
N VAL A 97 13.60 13.79 -4.93
CA VAL A 97 12.84 12.54 -4.76
C VAL A 97 13.66 11.40 -5.37
N GLU A 98 13.79 10.30 -4.63
CA GLU A 98 14.49 9.10 -5.09
C GLU A 98 13.61 7.86 -4.92
N GLU A 99 13.73 6.92 -5.86
CA GLU A 99 13.08 5.62 -5.78
C GLU A 99 13.73 4.81 -4.65
N SER A 100 12.93 4.41 -3.66
CA SER A 100 13.40 3.60 -2.51
C SER A 100 12.90 2.16 -2.53
N GLY A 101 12.08 1.80 -3.52
CA GLY A 101 11.53 0.46 -3.70
C GLY A 101 10.33 0.47 -4.64
N ARG A 102 10.08 -0.66 -5.29
CA ARG A 102 8.90 -0.88 -6.12
C ARG A 102 7.87 -1.66 -5.32
N PHE A 103 6.67 -1.13 -5.30
CA PHE A 103 5.53 -1.74 -4.63
C PHE A 103 4.29 -1.45 -5.46
N SER A 104 3.45 -2.47 -5.65
CA SER A 104 2.17 -2.35 -6.33
C SER A 104 1.07 -2.80 -5.38
N TRP A 105 -0.04 -2.07 -5.38
CA TRP A 105 -1.22 -2.40 -4.60
C TRP A 105 -2.03 -3.48 -5.35
N MET A 106 -2.49 -4.50 -4.64
CA MET A 106 -3.45 -5.45 -5.21
C MET A 106 -4.86 -4.89 -5.03
N SER A 107 -5.40 -4.31 -6.09
CA SER A 107 -6.81 -3.92 -6.15
C SER A 107 -7.63 -5.00 -6.83
N LEU A 108 -8.87 -5.19 -6.35
CA LEU A 108 -9.84 -6.03 -7.03
C LEU A 108 -10.72 -5.15 -7.92
N THR A 109 -10.95 -5.58 -9.16
CA THR A 109 -11.89 -4.88 -10.07
C THR A 109 -13.34 -4.95 -9.58
N ARG A 110 -13.66 -5.91 -8.72
CA ARG A 110 -14.94 -6.00 -8.00
C ARG A 110 -14.70 -6.44 -6.57
N ALA A 111 -15.56 -6.00 -5.65
CA ALA A 111 -15.59 -6.56 -4.30
C ALA A 111 -15.72 -8.09 -4.38
N PRO A 112 -14.97 -8.84 -3.56
CA PRO A 112 -15.12 -10.28 -3.50
C PRO A 112 -16.55 -10.60 -3.06
N GLU A 113 -17.13 -11.65 -3.63
CA GLU A 113 -18.43 -12.14 -3.16
C GLU A 113 -18.31 -12.51 -1.69
N GLU A 114 -19.27 -12.02 -0.90
CA GLU A 114 -19.29 -12.30 0.54
C GLU A 114 -19.34 -13.82 0.72
N PRO A 115 -18.39 -14.42 1.46
CA PRO A 115 -18.41 -15.86 1.66
C PRO A 115 -19.75 -16.24 2.31
N PRO A 116 -20.35 -17.38 1.94
CA PRO A 116 -21.61 -17.79 2.54
C PRO A 116 -21.45 -17.79 4.06
N ALA A 117 -22.37 -17.12 4.75
CA ALA A 117 -22.36 -17.04 6.21
C ALA A 117 -22.12 -18.44 6.77
N ARG A 118 -21.03 -18.61 7.54
CA ARG A 118 -20.73 -19.87 8.22
C ARG A 118 -21.93 -20.19 9.12
N GLN A 119 -22.79 -21.09 8.67
CA GLN A 119 -23.82 -21.70 9.52
C GLN A 119 -23.11 -22.68 10.45
N GLY A 120 -22.46 -22.12 11.47
CA GLY A 120 -21.96 -22.85 12.63
C GLY A 120 -22.65 -22.27 13.84
N SER A 121 -23.56 -23.05 14.41
CA SER A 121 -24.18 -22.86 15.72
C SER A 121 -23.14 -22.39 16.74
N GLY A 122 -23.52 -21.42 17.57
CA GLY A 122 -22.62 -20.76 18.50
C GLY A 122 -21.72 -21.70 19.31
N ASP A 123 -20.45 -21.36 19.34
CA ASP A 123 -19.68 -21.11 20.56
C ASP A 123 -18.47 -20.25 20.16
N GLY A 124 -18.13 -19.29 21.01
CA GLY A 124 -17.20 -18.21 20.70
C GLY A 124 -15.87 -18.69 20.12
N ALA A 125 -15.34 -17.91 19.17
CA ALA A 125 -14.03 -18.13 18.56
C ALA A 125 -12.93 -18.17 19.63
N SER A 126 -12.64 -19.37 20.12
CA SER A 126 -11.44 -19.67 20.87
C SER A 126 -10.30 -19.81 19.85
N TRP A 127 -9.46 -18.79 19.74
CA TRP A 127 -8.16 -18.93 19.08
C TRP A 127 -7.28 -19.80 19.98
N GLY A 128 -7.48 -21.12 19.88
CA GLY A 128 -6.73 -22.11 20.62
C GLY A 128 -5.31 -22.24 20.08
N SER A 129 -4.34 -21.78 20.88
CA SER A 129 -2.95 -22.21 20.77
C SER A 129 -2.84 -23.72 20.91
N SER A 130 -2.21 -24.38 19.95
CA SER A 130 -1.40 -25.60 20.05
C SER A 130 -0.74 -25.75 18.67
N GLY A 131 0.58 -25.61 18.52
CA GLY A 131 1.57 -26.51 19.11
C GLY A 131 1.73 -27.71 18.18
N ASP A 132 2.82 -27.72 17.41
CA ASP A 132 3.40 -28.83 16.63
C ASP A 132 2.68 -29.29 15.34
N GLY A 133 3.28 -28.94 14.20
CA GLY A 133 2.81 -29.34 12.87
C GLY A 133 3.95 -29.45 11.85
N ALA A 134 5.04 -30.11 12.21
CA ALA A 134 6.03 -30.55 11.23
C ALA A 134 5.42 -31.66 10.34
N GLY A 135 5.17 -31.34 9.07
CA GLY A 135 5.11 -32.32 7.98
C GLY A 135 3.72 -32.83 7.59
N ARG A 136 3.12 -32.19 6.57
CA ARG A 136 2.48 -32.89 5.45
C ARG A 136 2.22 -31.92 4.30
N LEU A 137 2.96 -32.09 3.21
CA LEU A 137 2.55 -31.60 1.89
C LEU A 137 1.33 -32.44 1.48
N GLY A 138 0.13 -31.93 1.76
CA GLY A 138 -1.15 -32.56 1.45
C GLY A 138 -1.98 -31.65 0.56
N SER A 139 -2.47 -32.24 -0.53
CA SER A 139 -3.40 -31.69 -1.51
C SER A 139 -4.43 -30.69 -0.93
N GLY A 140 -4.43 -29.45 -1.44
CA GLY A 140 -5.55 -28.50 -1.37
C GLY A 140 -5.95 -27.99 0.02
N GLY A 141 -5.01 -27.91 0.96
CA GLY A 141 -5.26 -27.63 2.39
C GLY A 141 -5.39 -26.14 2.77
N ASP A 142 -6.07 -25.92 3.90
CA ASP A 142 -6.25 -24.63 4.58
C ASP A 142 -4.97 -23.81 4.69
N PRO A 143 -5.05 -22.46 4.67
CA PRO A 143 -3.88 -21.61 4.84
C PRO A 143 -3.23 -21.87 6.21
N GLY A 144 -1.95 -22.26 6.18
CA GLY A 144 -1.13 -22.50 7.36
C GLY A 144 0.18 -21.70 7.31
N TRP A 145 0.79 -21.48 8.47
CA TRP A 145 2.11 -20.86 8.57
C TRP A 145 3.18 -21.77 7.98
N LEU A 146 4.14 -21.18 7.27
CA LEU A 146 5.33 -21.91 6.81
C LEU A 146 6.22 -22.26 8.01
N GLY A 147 6.84 -23.44 7.99
CA GLY A 147 7.79 -23.86 9.02
C GLY A 147 9.11 -23.09 8.96
N GLU A 148 9.88 -23.11 10.05
CA GLU A 148 11.16 -22.37 10.19
C GLU A 148 12.19 -22.67 9.07
N GLY A 149 12.13 -23.84 8.43
CA GLY A 149 12.99 -24.22 7.30
C GLY A 149 12.61 -23.62 5.94
N ALA A 150 11.44 -22.99 5.80
CA ALA A 150 10.94 -22.49 4.52
C ALA A 150 11.60 -21.17 4.07
N ALA A 151 12.33 -20.48 4.95
CA ALA A 151 12.90 -19.17 4.67
C ALA A 151 13.81 -19.16 3.42
N ALA A 152 14.61 -20.23 3.23
CA ALA A 152 15.49 -20.35 2.07
C ALA A 152 14.71 -20.54 0.76
N GLU A 153 13.62 -21.31 0.78
CA GLU A 153 12.74 -21.52 -0.37
C GLU A 153 11.99 -20.23 -0.74
N VAL A 154 11.45 -19.52 0.27
CA VAL A 154 10.80 -18.23 0.08
C VAL A 154 11.78 -17.19 -0.48
N ALA A 155 13.01 -17.13 0.04
CA ALA A 155 14.03 -16.22 -0.47
C ALA A 155 14.40 -16.54 -1.94
N ALA A 156 14.50 -17.82 -2.30
CA ALA A 156 14.77 -18.24 -3.68
C ALA A 156 13.63 -17.85 -4.63
N LEU A 157 12.37 -18.03 -4.20
CA LEU A 157 11.19 -17.63 -4.97
C LEU A 157 11.12 -16.11 -5.16
N LEU A 158 11.35 -15.34 -4.10
CA LEU A 158 11.43 -13.88 -4.20
C LEU A 158 12.57 -13.43 -5.11
N ALA A 159 13.74 -14.07 -5.06
CA ALA A 159 14.85 -13.72 -5.94
C ALA A 159 14.52 -13.98 -7.43
N ALA A 160 13.75 -15.02 -7.73
CA ALA A 160 13.34 -15.37 -9.10
C ALA A 160 12.22 -14.47 -9.63
N ASP A 161 11.15 -14.28 -8.84
CA ASP A 161 9.89 -13.70 -9.32
C ASP A 161 9.68 -12.24 -8.86
N ALA A 162 10.38 -11.81 -7.81
CA ALA A 162 10.27 -10.48 -7.23
C ALA A 162 11.64 -9.93 -6.78
N PRO A 163 12.64 -9.81 -7.68
CA PRO A 163 14.03 -9.47 -7.33
C PRO A 163 14.19 -8.10 -6.67
N HIS A 164 13.19 -7.24 -6.75
CA HIS A 164 13.15 -5.92 -6.12
C HIS A 164 12.38 -5.88 -4.80
N SER A 165 11.95 -7.04 -4.28
CA SER A 165 11.26 -7.14 -3.00
C SER A 165 12.16 -6.66 -1.86
N TYR A 166 11.62 -5.77 -1.03
CA TYR A 166 12.29 -5.30 0.19
C TYR A 166 11.97 -6.17 1.41
N ALA A 167 11.13 -7.21 1.25
CA ALA A 167 10.64 -8.08 2.32
C ALA A 167 11.18 -9.51 2.15
N VAL A 168 12.51 -9.66 2.08
CA VAL A 168 13.18 -10.95 1.93
C VAL A 168 13.54 -11.51 3.31
N PRO A 169 13.17 -12.76 3.63
CA PRO A 169 13.55 -13.40 4.89
C PRO A 169 15.07 -13.34 5.14
N GLY A 170 15.46 -13.02 6.37
CA GLY A 170 16.88 -12.92 6.76
C GLY A 170 17.53 -11.56 6.50
N VAL A 171 16.83 -10.62 5.86
CA VAL A 171 17.28 -9.21 5.76
C VAL A 171 16.93 -8.45 7.04
N ALA A 172 17.77 -7.51 7.45
CA ALA A 172 17.56 -6.70 8.65
C ALA A 172 16.16 -6.03 8.65
N GLY A 173 15.37 -6.30 9.68
CA GLY A 173 14.01 -5.79 9.82
C GLY A 173 12.91 -6.68 9.23
N VAL A 174 13.27 -7.87 8.71
CA VAL A 174 12.35 -8.89 8.20
C VAL A 174 12.56 -10.18 9.02
N SER A 175 11.56 -10.53 9.84
CA SER A 175 11.54 -11.71 10.72
C SER A 175 10.55 -12.76 10.24
#